data_AF-A0A511KF56-F1
#
_entry.id   AF-A0A511KF56-F1
#
_cell.length_a   1.000
_cell.length_b   1.000
_cell.length_c   1.000
_cell.angle_alpha   90.00
_cell.angle_beta   90.00
_cell.angle_gamma   90.00
#
_symmetry.space_group_name_H-M   'P 1'
#
loop_
_entity.id
_entity.type
_entity.pdbx_description
1 polymer ?
#
loop_
_entity_poly.entity_id
_entity_poly.type
_entity_poly.pdbx_seq_one_letter_code
_entity_poly.pdbx_strand_id
1 'polypeptide(L)'
;MLDELYIPGSHETLALHYPLLSSLCQTLPLTSQLTLGIRFLDLRFNLTQKGELWAYHGLVPQRRRAEEVFGEVYSWLEGWEGRQETVIVSIKQENDTPPDLFASVLISLIRSTTPLPSSPSNRTPESLWYTQKEWPQLGDVRGKAVLFCRFAWKGYGLHPVRWLNDQHVAWTTEIGGRDSLVQDWPPSVSRSSTQPLHRSSPLQPPKLPESHTEYRSSLARPSPLFIPQPPQKVGA
;
A
#
# COMPACT_ATOMS: atom_id res chain seq x y z
N MET A 1 -19.64 -1.81 -6.37
CA MET A 1 -18.99 -0.53 -6.00
C MET A 1 -17.50 -0.76 -5.77
N LEU A 2 -16.69 0.28 -5.51
CA LEU A 2 -15.24 0.10 -5.28
C LEU A 2 -14.93 -0.64 -3.97
N ASP A 3 -15.69 -0.38 -2.91
CA ASP A 3 -15.57 -0.98 -1.56
C ASP A 3 -16.06 -2.44 -1.46
N GLU A 4 -16.55 -3.01 -2.56
CA GLU A 4 -16.99 -4.41 -2.64
C GLU A 4 -15.92 -5.33 -3.24
N LEU A 5 -14.75 -4.77 -3.61
CA LEU A 5 -13.67 -5.50 -4.25
C LEU A 5 -12.59 -5.92 -3.25
N TYR A 6 -11.95 -7.05 -3.53
CA TYR A 6 -10.68 -7.41 -2.89
C TYR A 6 -9.56 -6.62 -3.57
N ILE A 7 -9.07 -5.59 -2.87
CA ILE A 7 -8.05 -4.68 -3.39
C ILE A 7 -6.73 -4.92 -2.64
N PRO A 8 -5.67 -5.39 -3.31
CA PRO A 8 -4.36 -5.50 -2.68
C PRO A 8 -3.75 -4.11 -2.47
N GLY A 9 -3.15 -3.92 -1.30
CA GLY A 9 -2.48 -2.68 -0.92
C GLY A 9 -1.06 -2.91 -0.43
N SER A 10 -0.28 -1.84 -0.37
CA SER A 10 1.06 -1.84 0.24
C SER A 10 1.11 -0.90 1.44
N HIS A 11 1.50 -1.44 2.60
CA HIS A 11 1.77 -0.66 3.82
C HIS A 11 3.07 0.14 3.64
N GLU A 12 3.05 1.44 4.00
CA GLU A 12 4.20 2.32 3.85
C GLU A 12 4.83 2.19 2.45
N THR A 13 4.03 2.45 1.41
CA THR A 13 4.35 2.16 -0.01
C THR A 13 5.73 2.64 -0.45
N LEU A 14 6.23 3.73 0.13
CA LEU A 14 7.51 4.37 -0.23
C LEU A 14 8.66 4.00 0.72
N ALA A 15 8.44 3.13 1.72
CA ALA A 15 9.43 2.73 2.70
C ALA A 15 10.46 1.75 2.11
N LEU A 16 11.40 2.30 1.35
CA LEU A 16 12.50 1.63 0.63
C LEU A 16 13.88 1.92 1.26
N HIS A 17 13.96 2.83 2.23
CA HIS A 17 15.21 3.33 2.77
C HIS A 17 15.34 3.11 4.29
N TYR A 18 16.58 2.88 4.71
CA TYR A 18 17.03 2.68 6.08
C TYR A 18 17.82 3.94 6.56
N PRO A 19 17.95 4.15 7.88
CA PRO A 19 18.97 3.41 8.62
C PRO A 19 18.44 2.33 9.57
N LEU A 20 17.14 2.30 9.87
CA LEU A 20 16.53 1.30 10.75
C LEU A 20 15.91 0.20 9.90
N LEU A 21 16.20 -1.08 10.17
CA LEU A 21 15.59 -2.19 9.43
C LEU A 21 14.05 -2.18 9.54
N SER A 22 13.50 -1.65 10.64
CA SER A 22 12.06 -1.48 10.83
C SER A 22 11.42 -0.47 9.87
N SER A 23 12.21 0.40 9.22
CA SER A 23 11.70 1.38 8.26
C SER A 23 11.68 0.88 6.81
N LEU A 24 11.96 -0.40 6.56
CA LEU A 24 11.85 -1.04 5.25
C LEU A 24 10.57 -1.89 5.20
N CYS A 25 9.57 -1.45 4.44
CA CYS A 25 8.33 -2.21 4.25
C CYS A 25 8.18 -2.76 2.83
N GLN A 26 8.87 -2.15 1.86
CA GLN A 26 8.79 -2.50 0.46
C GLN A 26 10.19 -2.80 -0.11
N THR A 27 10.23 -3.57 -1.19
CA THR A 27 11.46 -3.85 -1.96
C THR A 27 11.36 -3.36 -3.40
N LEU A 28 10.18 -2.89 -3.81
CA LEU A 28 9.89 -2.48 -5.18
C LEU A 28 9.49 -1.00 -5.23
N PRO A 29 9.92 -0.26 -6.26
CA PRO A 29 9.47 1.12 -6.45
C PRO A 29 7.96 1.18 -6.74
N LEU A 30 7.37 2.36 -6.54
CA LEU A 30 5.94 2.61 -6.71
C LEU A 30 5.41 2.11 -8.06
N THR A 31 6.07 2.46 -9.17
CA THR A 31 5.65 2.03 -10.51
C THR A 31 5.61 0.52 -10.67
N SER A 32 6.58 -0.20 -10.11
CA SER A 32 6.58 -1.67 -10.13
C SER A 32 5.47 -2.25 -9.27
N GLN A 33 5.16 -1.66 -8.10
CA GLN A 33 4.03 -2.09 -7.28
C GLN A 33 2.71 -1.95 -8.05
N LEU A 34 2.51 -0.84 -8.77
CA LEU A 34 1.35 -0.61 -9.62
C LEU A 34 1.28 -1.65 -10.76
N THR A 35 2.37 -1.89 -11.50
CA THR A 35 2.40 -2.92 -12.56
C THR A 35 2.10 -4.33 -12.05
N LEU A 36 2.44 -4.63 -10.79
CA LEU A 36 2.18 -5.93 -10.17
C LEU A 36 0.80 -6.04 -9.51
N GLY A 37 -0.08 -5.05 -9.72
CA GLY A 37 -1.48 -5.13 -9.33
C GLY A 37 -1.81 -4.49 -7.99
N ILE A 38 -0.88 -3.80 -7.31
CA ILE A 38 -1.22 -2.98 -6.13
C ILE A 38 -2.15 -1.85 -6.56
N ARG A 39 -3.26 -1.67 -5.83
CA ARG A 39 -4.28 -0.65 -6.11
C ARG A 39 -4.71 0.13 -4.87
N PHE A 40 -4.09 -0.13 -3.71
CA PHE A 40 -4.21 0.71 -2.51
C PHE A 40 -2.80 1.10 -2.02
N LEU A 41 -2.49 2.39 -2.03
CA LEU A 41 -1.18 2.91 -1.64
C LEU A 41 -1.28 3.60 -0.28
N ASP A 42 -0.48 3.19 0.70
CA ASP A 42 -0.32 3.90 1.98
C ASP A 42 0.87 4.87 1.88
N LEU A 43 0.57 6.12 1.51
CA LEU A 43 1.55 7.19 1.38
C LEU A 43 1.57 8.03 2.65
N ARG A 44 2.76 8.24 3.19
CA ARG A 44 2.96 8.90 4.48
C ARG A 44 3.94 10.05 4.34
N PHE A 45 3.53 11.23 4.77
CA PHE A 45 4.29 12.46 4.53
C PHE A 45 4.48 13.31 5.78
N ASN A 46 5.64 13.97 5.84
CA ASN A 46 5.90 15.09 6.73
C ASN A 46 5.79 16.40 5.94
N LEU A 47 5.14 17.40 6.55
CA LEU A 47 5.25 18.78 6.10
C LEU A 47 6.54 19.40 6.67
N THR A 48 7.43 19.84 5.79
CA THR A 48 8.68 20.50 6.18
C THR A 48 8.46 21.98 6.47
N GLN A 49 9.42 22.61 7.16
CA GLN A 49 9.41 24.06 7.41
C GLN A 49 9.44 24.90 6.13
N LYS A 50 9.85 24.32 5.00
CA LYS A 50 9.84 24.98 3.68
C LYS A 50 8.47 24.91 2.98
N GLY A 51 7.47 24.27 3.60
CA GLY A 51 6.16 24.09 3.00
C GLY A 51 6.08 22.93 2.00
N GLU A 52 7.01 21.97 2.08
CA GLU A 52 7.06 20.82 1.17
C GLU A 52 6.59 19.54 1.85
N LEU A 53 5.97 18.64 1.10
CA LEU A 53 5.60 17.30 1.56
C LEU A 53 6.66 16.27 1.13
N TRP A 54 7.28 15.62 2.12
CA TRP A 54 8.30 14.60 1.93
C TRP A 54 7.88 13.28 2.53
N ALA A 55 8.19 12.17 1.88
CA ALA A 55 7.83 10.83 2.33
C ALA A 55 8.64 10.41 3.55
N TYR A 56 7.98 9.84 4.55
CA TYR A 56 8.57 9.39 5.82
C TYR A 56 7.93 8.09 6.28
N HIS A 57 8.73 7.26 6.95
CA HIS A 57 8.27 6.17 7.79
C HIS A 57 8.65 6.54 9.23
N GLY A 58 7.68 7.02 10.01
CA GLY A 58 7.94 7.63 11.32
C GLY A 58 9.00 8.72 11.21
N LEU A 59 10.14 8.54 11.89
CA LEU A 59 11.25 9.51 11.86
C LEU A 59 12.21 9.35 10.67
N VAL A 60 12.05 8.31 9.84
CA VAL A 60 13.01 7.99 8.77
C VAL A 60 12.58 8.60 7.43
N PRO A 61 13.36 9.53 6.86
CA PRO A 61 13.05 10.11 5.55
C PRO A 61 13.23 9.07 4.44
N GLN A 62 12.23 8.98 3.56
CA GLN A 62 12.22 8.07 2.42
C GLN A 62 12.69 8.74 1.12
N ARG A 63 13.27 9.95 1.20
CA ARG A 63 13.97 10.64 0.10
C ARG A 63 13.11 10.87 -1.17
N ARG A 64 11.80 10.95 -1.01
CA ARG A 64 10.85 11.18 -2.10
C ARG A 64 9.97 12.38 -1.79
N ARG A 65 9.83 13.31 -2.72
CA ARG A 65 8.86 14.41 -2.61
C ARG A 65 7.48 13.92 -3.06
N ALA A 66 6.43 14.41 -2.42
CA ALA A 66 5.06 14.05 -2.82
C ALA A 66 4.76 14.45 -4.28
N GLU A 67 5.35 15.54 -4.77
CA GLU A 67 5.24 15.98 -6.17
C GLU A 67 5.73 14.91 -7.16
N GLU A 68 6.91 14.33 -6.91
CA GLU A 68 7.49 13.26 -7.74
C GLU A 68 6.61 12.00 -7.69
N VAL A 69 6.09 11.68 -6.51
CA VAL A 69 5.22 10.52 -6.29
C VAL A 69 3.90 10.68 -7.05
N PHE A 70 3.26 11.85 -6.99
CA PHE A 70 2.05 12.11 -7.74
C PHE A 70 2.29 12.14 -9.25
N GLY A 71 3.43 12.66 -9.71
CA GLY A 71 3.84 12.55 -11.11
C GLY A 71 3.93 11.09 -11.59
N GLU A 72 4.48 10.17 -10.79
CA GLU A 72 4.50 8.74 -11.11
C GLU A 72 3.10 8.12 -11.15
N VAL A 73 2.23 8.45 -10.18
CA VAL A 73 0.83 7.98 -10.17
C VAL A 73 0.09 8.48 -11.41
N TYR A 74 0.24 9.74 -11.79
CA TYR A 74 -0.43 10.31 -12.96
C TYR A 74 0.08 9.66 -14.24
N SER A 75 1.40 9.49 -14.36
CA SER A 75 2.00 8.80 -15.49
C SER A 75 1.43 7.39 -15.66
N TRP A 76 1.25 6.65 -14.57
CA TRP A 76 0.62 5.32 -14.61
C TRP A 76 -0.87 5.40 -14.99
N LEU A 77 -1.65 6.28 -14.34
CA LEU A 77 -3.08 6.49 -14.63
C LEU A 77 -3.35 6.90 -16.08
N GLU A 78 -2.39 7.56 -16.72
CA GLU A 78 -2.46 7.99 -18.12
C GLU A 78 -1.95 6.97 -19.11
N GLY A 79 -1.24 5.95 -18.62
CA GLY A 79 -0.85 4.77 -19.39
C GLY A 79 -2.05 3.89 -19.75
N TRP A 80 -1.83 2.92 -20.63
CA TRP A 80 -2.87 2.02 -21.12
C TRP A 80 -3.58 1.26 -19.98
N GLU A 81 -2.79 0.74 -19.03
CA GLU A 81 -3.28 -0.01 -17.87
C GLU A 81 -4.07 0.90 -16.93
N GLY A 82 -3.45 2.00 -16.49
CA GLY A 82 -4.06 2.91 -15.51
C GLY A 82 -5.35 3.56 -15.98
N ARG A 83 -5.55 3.76 -17.30
CA ARG A 83 -6.81 4.29 -17.85
C ARG A 83 -8.00 3.36 -17.65
N GLN A 84 -7.77 2.06 -17.54
CA GLN A 84 -8.81 1.06 -17.27
C GLN A 84 -8.90 0.72 -15.78
N GLU A 85 -7.93 1.12 -14.98
CA GLU A 85 -7.80 0.79 -13.57
C GLU A 85 -8.08 2.02 -12.68
N THR A 86 -8.04 1.84 -11.37
CA THR A 86 -8.10 2.95 -10.40
C THR A 86 -7.17 2.65 -9.23
N VAL A 87 -6.67 3.67 -8.56
CA VAL A 87 -5.82 3.49 -7.38
C VAL A 87 -6.37 4.29 -6.21
N ILE A 88 -6.52 3.65 -5.06
CA ILE A 88 -6.83 4.34 -3.81
C ILE A 88 -5.51 4.84 -3.23
N VAL A 89 -5.41 6.15 -3.04
CA VAL A 89 -4.23 6.80 -2.47
C VAL A 89 -4.57 7.23 -1.05
N SER A 90 -4.18 6.41 -0.09
CA SER A 90 -4.24 6.72 1.34
C SER A 90 -3.10 7.65 1.70
N ILE A 91 -3.43 8.79 2.30
CA ILE A 91 -2.47 9.80 2.73
C ILE A 91 -2.55 9.95 4.24
N LYS A 92 -1.42 9.71 4.92
CA LYS A 92 -1.24 9.96 6.35
C LYS A 92 -0.20 11.05 6.58
N GLN A 93 -0.47 11.89 7.57
CA GLN A 93 0.50 12.84 8.11
C GLN A 93 1.37 12.14 9.17
N GLU A 94 2.70 12.27 9.07
CA GLU A 94 3.67 11.62 9.98
C GLU A 94 4.21 12.52 11.09
N ASN A 95 4.05 13.84 10.99
CA ASN A 95 4.49 14.79 12.01
C ASN A 95 3.32 15.57 12.62
N ASP A 96 3.60 16.32 13.68
CA ASP A 96 2.57 17.05 14.43
C ASP A 96 2.30 18.47 13.90
N THR A 97 2.60 18.74 12.62
CA THR A 97 2.23 20.04 12.03
C THR A 97 0.70 20.23 12.06
N PRO A 98 0.18 21.47 12.07
CA PRO A 98 -1.27 21.68 12.08
C PRO A 98 -1.94 20.95 10.90
N PRO A 99 -2.95 20.09 11.13
CA PRO A 99 -3.57 19.28 10.08
C PRO A 99 -4.14 20.11 8.93
N ASP A 100 -4.72 21.28 9.21
CA ASP A 100 -5.24 22.19 8.18
C ASP A 100 -4.13 22.76 7.29
N LEU A 101 -2.94 23.01 7.86
CA LEU A 101 -1.78 23.45 7.09
C LEU A 101 -1.29 22.32 6.19
N PHE A 102 -1.12 21.10 6.72
CA PHE A 102 -0.79 19.92 5.93
C PHE A 102 -1.80 19.70 4.78
N ALA A 103 -3.10 19.79 5.08
CA ALA A 103 -4.18 19.64 4.11
C ALA A 103 -4.10 20.70 3.01
N SER A 104 -3.88 21.97 3.36
CA SER A 104 -3.78 23.05 2.38
C SER A 104 -2.63 22.85 1.39
N VAL A 105 -1.47 22.40 1.88
CA VAL A 105 -0.31 22.10 1.05
C VAL A 105 -0.58 20.89 0.16
N LEU A 106 -1.19 19.83 0.71
CA LEU A 106 -1.58 18.65 -0.05
C LEU A 106 -2.54 18.98 -1.20
N ILE A 107 -3.60 19.73 -0.92
CA ILE A 107 -4.60 20.11 -1.93
C ILE A 107 -3.98 21.05 -2.97
N SER A 108 -3.13 21.99 -2.55
CA SER A 108 -2.37 22.84 -3.47
C SER A 108 -1.52 22.00 -4.42
N LEU A 109 -0.77 21.03 -3.86
CA LEU A 109 0.08 20.12 -4.62
C LEU A 109 -0.73 19.26 -5.61
N ILE A 110 -1.88 18.71 -5.19
CA ILE A 110 -2.76 17.95 -6.07
C ILE A 110 -3.18 18.81 -7.26
N ARG A 111 -3.59 20.06 -7.03
CA ARG A 111 -4.06 21.00 -8.07
C ARG A 111 -2.94 21.54 -8.96
N SER A 112 -1.72 21.65 -8.45
CA SER A 112 -0.58 22.22 -9.19
C SER A 112 0.26 21.19 -9.92
N THR A 113 0.22 19.91 -9.53
CA THR A 113 0.99 18.85 -10.18
C THR A 113 0.41 18.63 -11.59
N THR A 114 1.12 19.09 -12.61
CA THR A 114 0.68 18.97 -14.00
C THR A 114 0.67 17.50 -14.44
N PRO A 115 -0.37 17.05 -15.18
CA PRO A 115 -0.36 15.77 -15.87
C PRO A 115 0.76 15.68 -16.91
N LEU A 116 0.92 14.55 -17.59
CA LEU A 116 1.95 14.41 -18.62
C LEU A 116 1.82 15.50 -19.71
N PRO A 117 2.91 15.99 -20.32
CA PRO A 117 2.82 16.95 -21.42
C PRO A 117 2.00 16.44 -22.62
N SER A 118 1.90 15.12 -22.79
CA SER A 118 1.12 14.44 -23.81
C SER A 118 -0.34 14.20 -23.43
N SER A 119 -0.77 14.68 -22.25
CA SER A 119 -2.11 14.46 -21.74
C SER A 119 -3.16 15.17 -22.61
N PRO A 120 -4.28 14.50 -22.94
CA PRO A 120 -5.43 15.16 -23.52
C PRO A 120 -5.89 16.35 -22.66
N SER A 121 -6.49 17.37 -23.28
CA SER A 121 -6.90 18.60 -22.58
C SER A 121 -7.93 18.40 -21.47
N ASN A 122 -8.68 17.30 -21.50
CA ASN A 122 -9.63 16.94 -20.45
C ASN A 122 -8.99 16.21 -19.26
N ARG A 123 -7.70 15.88 -19.33
CA ARG A 123 -6.89 15.35 -18.22
C ARG A 123 -6.27 16.53 -17.50
N THR A 124 -7.01 17.08 -16.55
CA THR A 124 -6.53 18.07 -15.58
C THR A 124 -6.21 17.39 -14.24
N PRO A 125 -5.44 18.03 -13.34
CA PRO A 125 -5.24 17.50 -12.01
C PRO A 125 -6.56 17.17 -11.29
N GLU A 126 -7.59 18.00 -11.40
CA GLU A 126 -8.90 17.74 -10.81
C GLU A 126 -9.59 16.52 -11.43
N SER A 127 -9.43 16.29 -12.74
CA SER A 127 -10.01 15.14 -13.42
C SER A 127 -9.37 13.81 -13.03
N LEU A 128 -8.10 13.85 -12.59
CA LEU A 128 -7.32 12.69 -12.17
C LEU A 128 -7.67 12.20 -10.77
N TRP A 129 -8.39 13.01 -9.99
CA TRP A 129 -8.73 12.67 -8.62
C TRP A 129 -10.23 12.58 -8.41
N TYR A 130 -10.63 11.52 -7.73
CA TYR A 130 -11.92 11.45 -7.05
C TYR A 130 -11.74 11.91 -5.61
N THR A 131 -12.34 13.04 -5.27
CA THR A 131 -12.19 13.75 -3.98
C THR A 131 -13.50 13.86 -3.20
N GLN A 132 -14.54 13.13 -3.62
CA GLN A 132 -15.80 13.08 -2.87
C GLN A 132 -15.63 12.25 -1.60
N LYS A 133 -16.60 12.37 -0.69
CA LYS A 133 -16.54 11.75 0.63
C LYS A 133 -17.14 10.36 0.64
N GLU A 134 -17.89 9.99 -0.39
CA GLU A 134 -18.61 8.73 -0.53
C GLU A 134 -17.80 7.71 -1.34
N TRP A 135 -18.10 6.42 -1.17
CA TRP A 135 -17.49 5.39 -2.01
C TRP A 135 -17.98 5.48 -3.46
N PRO A 136 -17.07 5.51 -4.46
CA PRO A 136 -17.46 5.58 -5.86
C PRO A 136 -17.90 4.22 -6.42
N GLN A 137 -18.65 4.25 -7.52
CA GLN A 137 -18.71 3.08 -8.40
C GLN A 137 -17.38 2.93 -9.15
N LEU A 138 -16.96 1.70 -9.42
CA LEU A 138 -15.69 1.44 -10.13
C LEU A 138 -15.63 2.15 -11.49
N GLY A 139 -16.75 2.18 -12.23
CA GLY A 139 -16.83 2.83 -13.54
C GLY A 139 -16.53 4.34 -13.51
N ASP A 140 -16.86 5.02 -12.41
CA ASP A 140 -16.70 6.47 -12.28
C ASP A 140 -15.25 6.90 -12.02
N VAL A 141 -14.41 5.94 -11.57
CA VAL A 141 -13.04 6.20 -11.11
C VAL A 141 -11.96 5.47 -11.91
N ARG A 142 -12.33 4.75 -12.98
CA ARG A 142 -11.32 4.26 -13.95
C ARG A 142 -10.54 5.44 -14.52
N GLY A 143 -9.21 5.31 -14.57
CA GLY A 143 -8.29 6.38 -14.94
C GLY A 143 -8.08 7.45 -13.87
N LYS A 144 -8.56 7.27 -12.63
CA LYS A 144 -8.45 8.24 -11.53
C LYS A 144 -7.83 7.62 -10.27
N ALA A 145 -7.21 8.48 -9.47
CA ALA A 145 -6.87 8.21 -8.08
C ALA A 145 -8.05 8.55 -7.17
N VAL A 146 -8.35 7.69 -6.20
CA VAL A 146 -9.34 7.95 -5.14
C VAL A 146 -8.60 8.46 -3.91
N LEU A 147 -8.90 9.68 -3.47
CA LEU A 147 -8.26 10.28 -2.31
C LEU A 147 -8.82 9.67 -1.01
N PHE A 148 -7.94 9.12 -0.19
CA PHE A 148 -8.27 8.60 1.14
C PHE A 148 -7.39 9.30 2.20
N CYS A 149 -8.00 10.01 3.15
CA CYS A 149 -7.31 10.87 4.10
C CYS A 149 -7.26 10.23 5.51
N ARG A 150 -6.06 9.94 6.02
CA ARG A 150 -5.78 9.40 7.37
C ARG A 150 -5.14 10.45 8.29
N PHE A 151 -5.67 11.66 8.29
CA PHE A 151 -5.26 12.75 9.19
C PHE A 151 -6.49 13.57 9.59
N ALA A 152 -6.39 14.41 10.61
CA ALA A 152 -7.51 15.14 11.20
C ALA A 152 -8.03 16.26 10.26
N TRP A 153 -8.76 15.87 9.22
CA TRP A 153 -9.28 16.72 8.15
C TRP A 153 -10.66 16.25 7.70
N LYS A 154 -11.57 17.18 7.43
CA LYS A 154 -12.96 16.89 7.01
C LYS A 154 -13.35 17.55 5.68
N GLY A 155 -12.38 18.03 4.90
CA GLY A 155 -12.67 18.77 3.66
C GLY A 155 -13.09 17.87 2.49
N TYR A 156 -12.19 16.99 2.05
CA TYR A 156 -12.31 16.19 0.83
C TYR A 156 -11.79 14.77 1.01
N GLY A 157 -12.21 13.88 0.12
CA GLY A 157 -11.79 12.48 0.06
C GLY A 157 -12.54 11.59 1.04
N LEU A 158 -12.38 10.29 0.83
CA LEU A 158 -12.77 9.27 1.79
C LEU A 158 -11.99 9.53 3.08
N HIS A 159 -12.70 9.59 4.19
CA HIS A 159 -12.07 9.80 5.49
C HIS A 159 -12.74 8.90 6.52
N PRO A 160 -11.96 8.17 7.32
CA PRO A 160 -12.46 7.46 8.47
C PRO A 160 -12.80 8.46 9.57
N VAL A 161 -13.99 8.35 10.17
CA VAL A 161 -14.39 9.18 11.32
C VAL A 161 -13.45 8.99 12.50
N ARG A 162 -12.91 7.77 12.68
CA ARG A 162 -11.90 7.46 13.68
C ARG A 162 -10.84 6.50 13.13
N TRP A 163 -9.58 6.73 13.49
CA TRP A 163 -8.50 5.77 13.33
C TRP A 163 -7.89 5.49 14.71
N LEU A 164 -8.27 4.37 15.32
CA LEU A 164 -7.79 4.04 16.65
C LEU A 164 -6.34 3.58 16.57
N ASN A 165 -5.50 4.08 17.47
CA ASN A 165 -4.10 3.68 17.54
C ASN A 165 -3.94 2.36 18.30
N ASP A 166 -3.05 1.49 17.82
CA ASP A 166 -2.58 0.27 18.49
C ASP A 166 -3.67 -0.65 19.06
N GLN A 167 -4.79 -0.80 18.36
CA GLN A 167 -5.83 -1.73 18.79
C GLN A 167 -5.44 -3.16 18.41
N HIS A 168 -5.43 -4.04 19.41
CA HIS A 168 -5.20 -5.48 19.24
C HIS A 168 -6.44 -6.23 18.75
N VAL A 169 -7.53 -5.51 18.46
CA VAL A 169 -8.79 -6.02 17.93
C VAL A 169 -9.24 -5.14 16.77
N ALA A 170 -9.96 -5.73 15.82
CA ALA A 170 -10.60 -4.94 14.77
C ALA A 170 -11.65 -4.00 15.38
N TRP A 171 -11.84 -2.83 14.76
CA TRP A 171 -12.83 -1.85 15.18
C TRP A 171 -13.64 -1.36 13.99
N THR A 172 -14.86 -0.91 14.25
CA THR A 172 -15.70 -0.30 13.23
C THR A 172 -15.41 1.19 13.10
N THR A 173 -15.49 1.76 11.92
CA THR A 173 -15.56 3.21 11.70
C THR A 173 -16.40 3.44 10.46
N GLU A 174 -17.10 4.57 10.41
CA GLU A 174 -17.71 4.99 9.14
C GLU A 174 -16.61 5.49 8.21
N ILE A 175 -16.65 5.06 6.95
CA ILE A 175 -15.85 5.57 5.84
C ILE A 175 -16.80 5.77 4.68
N GLY A 176 -16.98 7.02 4.26
CA GLY A 176 -17.83 7.39 3.13
C GLY A 176 -19.27 6.90 3.22
N GLY A 177 -19.90 7.11 4.38
CA GLY A 177 -21.30 6.76 4.62
C GLY A 177 -21.55 5.26 4.82
N ARG A 178 -20.50 4.46 5.00
CA ARG A 178 -20.60 3.00 5.17
C ARG A 178 -19.81 2.54 6.38
N ASP A 179 -20.40 1.63 7.16
CA ASP A 179 -19.71 0.97 8.25
C ASP A 179 -18.57 0.11 7.70
N SER A 180 -17.36 0.38 8.16
CA SER A 180 -16.14 -0.30 7.76
C SER A 180 -15.50 -0.95 8.97
N LEU A 181 -15.08 -2.22 8.83
CA LEU A 181 -14.28 -2.91 9.82
C LEU A 181 -12.80 -2.74 9.48
N VAL A 182 -12.03 -2.18 10.39
CA VAL A 182 -10.60 -1.91 10.23
C VAL A 182 -9.81 -2.75 11.23
N GLN A 183 -8.73 -3.35 10.76
CA GLN A 183 -7.70 -3.96 11.58
C GLN A 183 -6.37 -3.33 11.15
N ASP A 184 -5.69 -2.68 12.09
CA ASP A 184 -4.37 -2.07 11.88
C ASP A 184 -3.58 -2.33 13.17
N TRP A 185 -3.22 -3.60 13.35
CA TRP A 185 -2.43 -4.07 14.49
C TRP A 185 -0.95 -4.05 14.11
N PRO A 186 -0.14 -3.08 14.59
CA PRO A 186 1.29 -3.18 14.44
C PRO A 186 1.81 -4.32 15.33
N PRO A 187 2.68 -5.21 14.84
CA PRO A 187 3.23 -6.28 15.66
C PRO A 187 3.90 -5.65 16.88
N SER A 188 3.31 -5.88 18.06
CA SER A 188 3.89 -5.45 19.32
C SER A 188 5.28 -6.05 19.43
N VAL A 189 6.31 -5.23 19.63
CA VAL A 189 7.57 -5.72 20.19
C VAL A 189 7.16 -6.38 21.51
N SER A 190 7.27 -7.70 21.60
CA SER A 190 7.00 -8.40 22.84
C SER A 190 7.89 -7.77 23.91
N ARG A 191 7.31 -7.00 24.83
CA ARG A 191 7.97 -6.83 26.12
C ARG A 191 8.09 -8.24 26.65
N SER A 192 9.32 -8.76 26.72
CA SER A 192 9.59 -10.04 27.32
C SER A 192 9.03 -10.01 28.73
N SER A 193 7.85 -10.58 28.92
CA SER A 193 7.41 -10.97 30.24
C SER A 193 8.34 -12.10 30.63
N THR A 194 9.37 -11.80 31.41
CA THR A 194 10.12 -12.78 32.18
C THR A 194 9.14 -13.40 33.18
N GLN A 195 8.34 -14.36 32.72
CA GLN A 195 7.73 -15.31 33.63
C GLN A 195 8.80 -16.35 33.98
N PRO A 196 9.03 -16.65 35.27
CA PRO A 196 9.97 -17.69 35.66
C PRO A 196 9.46 -19.03 35.13
N LEU A 197 10.33 -19.73 34.38
CA LEU A 197 10.10 -21.08 33.89
C LEU A 197 9.80 -22.02 35.07
N HIS A 198 8.53 -22.33 35.30
CA HIS A 198 8.17 -23.49 36.10
C HIS A 198 8.58 -24.76 35.32
N ARG A 199 9.53 -25.51 35.86
CA ARG A 199 9.88 -26.85 35.37
C ARG A 199 8.65 -27.75 35.45
N SER A 200 8.05 -28.06 34.30
CA SER A 200 7.14 -29.20 34.17
C SER A 200 7.95 -30.47 33.85
N SER A 201 7.66 -31.56 34.57
CA SER A 201 8.25 -32.89 34.42
C SER A 201 8.17 -33.43 32.97
N PRO A 202 9.10 -34.31 32.55
CA PRO A 202 9.16 -34.77 31.16
C PRO A 202 7.97 -35.67 30.81
N LEU A 203 7.33 -35.35 29.68
CA LEU A 203 6.28 -36.16 29.05
C LEU A 203 6.89 -37.44 28.44
N GLN A 204 6.24 -38.58 28.65
CA GLN A 204 6.59 -39.84 28.00
C GLN A 204 6.26 -39.79 26.50
N PRO A 205 7.07 -40.42 25.63
CA PRO A 205 6.80 -40.47 24.20
C PRO A 205 5.61 -41.40 23.88
N PRO A 206 4.82 -41.08 22.84
CA PRO A 206 3.67 -41.89 22.44
C PRO A 206 4.10 -43.18 21.74
N LYS A 207 3.34 -44.26 21.94
CA LYS A 207 3.53 -45.54 21.25
C LYS A 207 3.02 -45.45 19.80
N LEU A 208 3.84 -45.87 18.83
CA LEU A 208 3.44 -46.03 17.43
C LEU A 208 2.58 -47.29 17.24
N PRO A 209 1.54 -47.25 16.38
CA PRO A 209 0.81 -48.44 15.95
C PRO A 209 1.53 -49.17 14.82
N GLU A 210 1.36 -50.49 14.81
CA GLU A 210 1.99 -51.45 13.89
C GLU A 210 1.53 -51.31 12.43
N SER A 211 2.46 -51.60 11.53
CA SER A 211 2.38 -51.47 10.08
C SER A 211 1.47 -52.50 9.42
N HIS A 212 0.63 -52.04 8.48
CA HIS A 212 0.17 -52.85 7.35
C HIS A 212 0.62 -52.21 6.03
N THR A 213 1.49 -52.95 5.34
CA THR A 213 1.88 -52.92 3.92
C THR A 213 0.62 -52.78 3.04
N GLU A 214 0.54 -51.96 1.98
CA GLU A 214 1.32 -52.00 0.74
C GLU A 214 1.24 -50.64 0.01
N TYR A 215 2.37 -50.12 -0.49
CA TYR A 215 2.36 -49.06 -1.50
C TYR A 215 3.23 -49.49 -2.68
N ARG A 216 2.59 -49.80 -3.81
CA ARG A 216 3.27 -50.03 -5.09
C ARG A 216 3.79 -48.70 -5.63
N SER A 217 5.06 -48.74 -6.02
CA SER A 217 5.84 -47.70 -6.69
C SER A 217 5.27 -47.32 -8.05
N SER A 218 5.03 -46.02 -8.27
CA SER A 218 5.20 -45.38 -9.59
C SER A 218 5.58 -43.90 -9.41
N LEU A 219 6.88 -43.63 -9.31
CA LEU A 219 7.43 -42.27 -9.38
C LEU A 219 7.51 -41.83 -10.86
N ALA A 220 6.66 -40.91 -11.27
CA ALA A 220 6.86 -40.14 -12.49
C ALA A 220 7.91 -39.05 -12.23
N ARG A 221 8.99 -39.02 -13.03
CA ARG A 221 10.02 -37.97 -12.98
C ARG A 221 9.46 -36.63 -13.48
N PRO A 222 9.84 -35.49 -12.88
CA PRO A 222 9.53 -34.18 -13.45
C PRO A 222 10.41 -33.89 -14.68
N SER A 223 9.81 -33.29 -15.70
CA SER A 223 10.48 -32.85 -16.94
C SER A 223 11.43 -31.67 -16.69
N PRO A 224 12.57 -31.58 -17.39
CA PRO A 224 13.51 -30.46 -17.23
C PRO A 224 13.00 -29.16 -17.86
N LEU A 225 13.30 -28.04 -17.18
CA LEU A 225 13.02 -26.66 -17.58
C LEU A 225 13.72 -26.30 -18.90
N PHE A 226 12.98 -25.63 -19.79
CA PHE A 226 13.45 -25.17 -21.09
C PHE A 226 14.33 -23.91 -20.93
N ILE A 227 15.56 -23.96 -21.42
CA ILE A 227 16.49 -22.82 -21.48
C ILE A 227 16.56 -22.36 -22.94
N PRO A 228 16.21 -21.10 -23.29
CA PRO A 228 16.31 -20.62 -24.66
C PRO A 228 17.78 -20.37 -25.06
N GLN A 229 18.14 -20.84 -26.26
CA GLN A 229 19.45 -20.62 -26.87
C GLN A 229 19.56 -19.20 -27.47
N PRO A 230 20.74 -18.56 -27.43
CA PRO A 230 20.95 -17.25 -28.05
C PRO A 230 20.97 -17.32 -29.58
N PRO A 231 20.63 -16.22 -30.28
CA PRO A 231 20.49 -16.20 -31.74
C PRO A 231 21.83 -16.42 -32.45
N GLN A 232 21.81 -17.29 -33.47
CA GLN A 232 22.95 -17.54 -34.35
C GLN A 232 23.21 -16.32 -35.24
N LYS A 233 24.49 -15.91 -35.33
CA LYS A 233 24.97 -14.91 -36.29
C LYS A 233 24.86 -15.48 -37.70
N VAL A 234 24.12 -14.81 -38.57
CA VAL A 234 24.12 -15.05 -40.01
C VAL A 234 25.29 -14.27 -40.60
N GLY A 235 26.32 -14.99 -41.07
CA GLY A 235 27.37 -14.48 -41.95
C GLY A 235 27.15 -15.06 -43.35
N ALA A 236 27.44 -14.24 -44.37
CA ALA A 236 27.25 -14.50 -45.79
C ALA A 236 27.92 -15.78 -46.31
#